data_AF-A0A563C9V4-F1
#
_entry.id   AF-A0A563C9V4-F1
#
_cell.length_a   1.000
_cell.length_b   1.000
_cell.length_c   1.000
_cell.angle_alpha   90.00
_cell.angle_beta   90.00
_cell.angle_gamma   90.00
#
_symmetry.space_group_name_H-M   'P 1'
#
loop_
_entity.id
_entity.type
_entity.pdbx_description
1 polymer ?
#
loop_
_entity_poly.entity_id
_entity_poly.type
_entity_poly.pdbx_seq_one_letter_code
_entity_poly.pdbx_strand_id
1 'polypeptide(L)'
;MLSSEMRVCGILHQDQPKRKLRTAIENTPSGQLLIANNTPLSSVTRGQRLTFTPVEDYYTGRQDATSGIMFGNMSTNDIEIPVAIKPHDNIASALSEFCITQHLISEGHIKPYQPLGFLSGRDSIYALSAFEGDVVSCDTITDGTDIPKKIQKVLLVGAATLAMLHKSGVAHGDAQIKNTAFSVKTGEERAIDLTSSYFDKSGRGIIDDMHSYIDTLPDYISPTLGNKYIEEYFIDPYLSLVAGALSKKQQDSVHRATNNL
;
A
#
# COMPACT_ATOMS: atom_id res chain seq x y z
N MET A 1 -18.03 -15.35 -6.84
CA MET A 1 -18.11 -15.27 -5.37
C MET A 1 -16.98 -16.10 -4.80
N LEU A 2 -16.13 -15.53 -3.93
CA LEU A 2 -15.12 -16.33 -3.22
C LEU A 2 -15.81 -17.30 -2.26
N SER A 3 -15.26 -18.50 -2.12
CA SER A 3 -15.69 -19.43 -1.09
C SER A 3 -15.39 -18.84 0.28
N SER A 4 -16.35 -18.91 1.22
CA SER A 4 -16.12 -18.55 2.61
C SER A 4 -15.15 -19.52 3.31
N GLU A 5 -15.01 -20.75 2.80
CA GLU A 5 -14.04 -21.72 3.29
C GLU A 5 -12.89 -21.89 2.31
N MET A 6 -11.67 -21.84 2.82
CA MET A 6 -10.43 -22.00 2.06
C MET A 6 -9.54 -23.04 2.74
N ARG A 7 -8.69 -23.71 1.96
CA ARG A 7 -7.69 -24.65 2.50
C ARG A 7 -6.29 -24.16 2.20
N VAL A 8 -5.40 -24.27 3.17
CA VAL A 8 -3.99 -23.94 2.96
C VAL A 8 -3.33 -25.00 2.09
N CYS A 9 -2.76 -24.59 0.95
CA CYS A 9 -2.05 -25.50 0.05
C CYS A 9 -0.56 -25.60 0.36
N GLY A 10 0.02 -24.58 1.01
CA GLY A 10 1.43 -24.51 1.34
C GLY A 10 1.86 -23.17 1.92
N ILE A 11 3.17 -23.06 2.18
CA ILE A 11 3.83 -21.85 2.66
C ILE A 11 4.75 -21.31 1.57
N LEU A 12 4.67 -20.01 1.32
CA LEU A 12 5.54 -19.24 0.46
C LEU A 12 6.67 -18.64 1.28
N HIS A 13 7.89 -19.10 1.02
CA HIS A 13 9.10 -18.53 1.63
C HIS A 13 9.49 -17.25 0.88
N GLN A 14 9.41 -16.10 1.57
CA GLN A 14 9.59 -14.77 1.01
C GLN A 14 11.01 -14.49 0.48
N ASP A 15 12.01 -15.24 0.97
CA ASP A 15 13.42 -15.13 0.58
C ASP A 15 13.74 -15.78 -0.77
N GLN A 16 12.77 -16.45 -1.40
CA GLN A 16 12.98 -17.14 -2.67
C GLN A 16 13.12 -16.15 -3.83
N PRO A 17 13.90 -16.51 -4.88
CA PRO A 17 13.95 -15.73 -6.12
C PRO A 17 12.56 -15.49 -6.72
N LYS A 18 12.33 -14.31 -7.30
CA LYS A 18 11.06 -13.91 -7.93
C LYS A 18 10.46 -14.97 -8.86
N ARG A 19 11.30 -15.69 -9.63
CA ARG A 19 10.84 -16.80 -10.49
C ARG A 19 10.21 -17.95 -9.71
N LYS A 20 10.78 -18.35 -8.57
CA LYS A 20 10.22 -19.41 -7.72
C LYS A 20 8.94 -18.96 -7.02
N LEU A 21 8.90 -17.71 -6.55
CA LEU A 21 7.68 -17.12 -5.98
C LEU A 21 6.53 -17.17 -7.02
N ARG A 22 6.81 -16.73 -8.25
CA ARG A 22 5.86 -16.79 -9.37
C ARG A 22 5.33 -18.21 -9.59
N THR A 23 6.22 -19.19 -9.71
CA THR A 23 5.84 -20.60 -9.93
C THR A 23 5.00 -21.15 -8.77
N ALA A 24 5.28 -20.76 -7.54
CA ALA A 24 4.47 -21.18 -6.39
C ALA A 24 3.04 -20.62 -6.46
N ILE A 25 2.90 -19.34 -6.84
CA ILE A 25 1.59 -18.69 -7.03
C ILE A 25 0.83 -19.35 -8.20
N GLU A 26 1.50 -19.57 -9.34
CA GLU A 26 0.92 -20.23 -10.52
C GLU A 26 0.42 -21.65 -10.25
N ASN A 27 1.12 -22.39 -9.38
CA ASN A 27 0.76 -23.75 -9.01
C ASN A 27 -0.25 -23.83 -7.85
N THR A 28 -0.73 -22.69 -7.33
CA THR A 28 -1.72 -22.67 -6.26
C THR A 28 -3.07 -23.16 -6.80
N PRO A 29 -3.62 -24.27 -6.29
CA PRO A 29 -4.90 -24.78 -6.79
C PRO A 29 -6.02 -23.78 -6.56
N SER A 30 -6.97 -23.73 -7.49
CA SER A 30 -8.15 -22.87 -7.37
C SER A 30 -8.91 -23.13 -6.07
N GLY A 31 -9.30 -22.07 -5.37
CA GLY A 31 -9.94 -22.10 -4.06
C GLY A 31 -9.01 -22.40 -2.89
N GLN A 32 -7.69 -22.50 -3.11
CA GLN A 32 -6.71 -22.73 -2.05
C GLN A 32 -5.82 -21.52 -1.79
N LEU A 33 -5.32 -21.47 -0.56
CA LEU A 33 -4.55 -20.37 -0.02
C LEU A 33 -3.08 -20.76 0.13
N LEU A 34 -2.20 -19.94 -0.44
CA LEU A 34 -0.76 -20.01 -0.27
C LEU A 34 -0.34 -18.94 0.74
N ILE A 35 0.14 -19.36 1.92
CA ILE A 35 0.44 -18.44 3.04
C ILE A 35 1.88 -17.95 2.95
N ALA A 36 2.13 -16.66 3.13
CA ALA A 36 3.49 -16.13 3.26
C ALA A 36 4.08 -16.49 4.64
N ASN A 37 5.34 -16.91 4.69
CA ASN A 37 6.03 -17.24 5.95
C ASN A 37 6.25 -15.99 6.83
N ASN A 38 6.56 -16.19 8.12
CA ASN A 38 6.80 -15.11 9.09
C ASN A 38 5.62 -14.13 9.25
N THR A 39 4.40 -14.61 9.02
CA THR A 39 3.17 -13.84 9.21
C THR A 39 2.36 -14.41 10.38
N PRO A 40 1.35 -13.68 10.88
CA PRO A 40 0.41 -14.23 11.87
C PRO A 40 -0.28 -15.53 11.42
N LEU A 41 -0.36 -15.81 10.11
CA LEU A 41 -0.89 -17.07 9.57
C LEU A 41 0.16 -18.17 9.39
N SER A 42 1.43 -17.93 9.71
CA SER A 42 2.52 -18.89 9.49
C SER A 42 2.43 -20.15 10.36
N SER A 43 1.65 -20.13 11.44
CA SER A 43 1.35 -21.31 12.27
C SER A 43 0.33 -22.26 11.64
N VAL A 44 -0.36 -21.84 10.56
CA VAL A 44 -1.37 -22.65 9.88
C VAL A 44 -0.69 -23.75 9.05
N THR A 45 -1.22 -24.97 9.15
CA THR A 45 -0.65 -26.16 8.50
C THR A 45 -1.30 -26.45 7.15
N ARG A 46 -0.57 -27.17 6.28
CA ARG A 46 -1.11 -27.61 4.98
C ARG A 46 -2.37 -28.45 5.17
N GLY A 47 -3.42 -28.12 4.43
CA GLY A 47 -4.73 -28.77 4.48
C GLY A 47 -5.68 -28.20 5.53
N GLN A 48 -5.18 -27.38 6.46
CA GLN A 48 -5.99 -26.70 7.46
C GLN A 48 -7.01 -25.80 6.78
N ARG A 49 -8.23 -25.83 7.34
CA ARG A 49 -9.34 -25.01 6.88
C ARG A 49 -9.29 -23.65 7.56
N LEU A 50 -9.49 -22.62 6.74
CA LEU A 50 -9.68 -21.25 7.15
C LEU A 50 -11.06 -20.79 6.68
N THR A 51 -11.71 -19.98 7.50
CA THR A 51 -13.01 -19.38 7.18
C THR A 51 -12.84 -17.87 7.09
N PHE A 52 -13.25 -17.30 5.96
CA PHE A 52 -13.36 -15.86 5.76
C PHE A 52 -14.78 -15.41 6.09
N THR A 53 -14.89 -14.45 7.01
CA THR A 53 -16.15 -13.82 7.41
C THR A 53 -16.07 -12.33 7.10
N PRO A 54 -16.86 -11.80 6.13
CA PRO A 54 -16.90 -10.37 5.85
C PRO A 54 -17.27 -9.57 7.11
N VAL A 55 -16.67 -8.39 7.26
CA VAL A 55 -16.96 -7.45 8.36
C VAL A 55 -17.28 -6.10 7.75
N GLU A 56 -18.56 -5.69 7.80
CA GLU A 56 -19.03 -4.44 7.16
C GLU A 56 -18.34 -3.20 7.74
N ASP A 57 -18.08 -3.17 9.04
CA ASP A 57 -17.43 -2.03 9.70
C ASP A 57 -16.04 -1.71 9.12
N TYR A 58 -15.34 -2.72 8.56
CA TYR A 58 -14.03 -2.52 7.95
C TYR A 58 -14.08 -1.72 6.64
N TYR A 59 -15.26 -1.53 6.05
CA TYR A 59 -15.45 -0.68 4.87
C TYR A 59 -15.66 0.80 5.21
N THR A 60 -15.90 1.13 6.48
CA THR A 60 -16.14 2.50 6.93
C THR A 60 -14.94 3.39 6.61
N GLY A 61 -15.19 4.49 5.89
CA GLY A 61 -14.14 5.40 5.43
C GLY A 61 -13.21 4.80 4.37
N ARG A 62 -13.67 3.86 3.54
CA ARG A 62 -12.84 3.29 2.46
C ARG A 62 -13.56 3.21 1.11
N GLN A 63 -14.72 3.87 0.99
CA GLN A 63 -15.71 3.59 -0.07
C GLN A 63 -15.17 3.78 -1.49
N ASP A 64 -14.30 4.76 -1.76
CA ASP A 64 -13.72 4.97 -3.11
C ASP A 64 -12.47 4.10 -3.41
N ALA A 65 -11.79 3.59 -2.38
CA ALA A 65 -10.59 2.74 -2.51
C ALA A 65 -10.92 1.23 -2.64
N THR A 66 -12.21 0.85 -2.68
CA THR A 66 -12.67 -0.53 -2.47
C THR A 66 -12.99 -1.35 -3.71
N SER A 67 -12.75 -0.87 -4.95
CA SER A 67 -13.21 -1.62 -6.14
C SER A 67 -12.68 -3.06 -6.17
N GLY A 68 -13.54 -4.00 -5.78
CA GLY A 68 -13.22 -5.42 -5.65
C GLY A 68 -12.53 -5.88 -4.36
N ILE A 69 -12.12 -4.99 -3.44
CA ILE A 69 -11.45 -5.39 -2.18
C ILE A 69 -12.47 -5.93 -1.18
N MET A 70 -12.18 -7.09 -0.61
CA MET A 70 -12.97 -7.70 0.46
C MET A 70 -12.28 -7.54 1.81
N PHE A 71 -13.00 -7.02 2.80
CA PHE A 71 -12.52 -6.91 4.17
C PHE A 71 -13.29 -7.85 5.08
N GLY A 72 -12.58 -8.48 6.00
CA GLY A 72 -13.19 -9.40 6.96
C GLY A 72 -12.19 -10.06 7.87
N ASN A 73 -12.63 -11.05 8.62
CA ASN A 73 -11.76 -11.85 9.47
C ASN A 73 -11.46 -13.18 8.80
N MET A 74 -10.18 -13.57 8.82
CA MET A 74 -9.72 -14.90 8.50
C MET A 74 -9.58 -15.68 9.80
N SER A 75 -10.32 -16.78 9.93
CA SER A 75 -10.37 -17.55 11.17
C SER A 75 -10.02 -19.03 10.97
N THR A 76 -9.37 -19.60 11.99
CA THR A 76 -9.28 -21.04 12.23
C THR A 76 -9.65 -21.30 13.69
N ASN A 77 -9.55 -22.54 14.17
CA ASN A 77 -9.94 -22.87 15.55
C ASN A 77 -9.18 -22.06 16.62
N ASP A 78 -7.97 -21.60 16.32
CA ASP A 78 -7.06 -20.99 17.30
C ASP A 78 -6.69 -19.53 16.97
N ILE A 79 -7.11 -19.01 15.81
CA ILE A 79 -6.63 -17.72 15.28
C ILE A 79 -7.79 -17.01 14.60
N GLU A 80 -7.93 -15.72 14.89
CA GLU A 80 -8.78 -14.80 14.14
C GLU A 80 -7.96 -13.56 13.79
N ILE A 81 -7.78 -13.30 12.49
CA ILE A 81 -6.97 -12.18 12.01
C ILE A 81 -7.81 -11.34 11.05
N PRO A 82 -7.91 -10.02 11.26
CA PRO A 82 -8.46 -9.09 10.28
C PRO A 82 -7.62 -9.08 9.00
N VAL A 83 -8.26 -9.21 7.84
CA VAL A 83 -7.60 -9.27 6.53
C VAL A 83 -8.29 -8.39 5.49
N ALA A 84 -7.49 -7.95 4.52
CA ALA A 84 -7.96 -7.45 3.24
C ALA A 84 -7.61 -8.46 2.15
N ILE A 85 -8.56 -8.72 1.25
CA ILE A 85 -8.40 -9.60 0.08
C ILE A 85 -8.60 -8.74 -1.17
N LYS A 86 -7.51 -8.50 -1.88
CA LYS A 86 -7.46 -7.62 -3.05
C LYS A 86 -7.33 -8.45 -4.33
N PRO A 87 -8.23 -8.29 -5.32
CA PRO A 87 -8.08 -8.93 -6.62
C PRO A 87 -6.95 -8.29 -7.41
N HIS A 88 -6.28 -9.10 -8.25
CA HIS A 88 -5.36 -8.63 -9.26
C HIS A 88 -5.70 -9.23 -10.61
N ASP A 89 -5.48 -8.43 -11.66
CA ASP A 89 -5.72 -8.84 -13.05
C ASP A 89 -4.79 -9.97 -13.49
N ASN A 90 -3.59 -10.06 -12.92
CA ASN A 90 -2.61 -11.08 -13.26
C ASN A 90 -1.60 -11.32 -12.14
N ILE A 91 -0.93 -12.48 -12.23
CA ILE A 91 0.10 -12.92 -11.26
C ILE A 91 1.30 -11.99 -11.24
N ALA A 92 1.65 -11.35 -12.36
CA ALA A 92 2.80 -10.46 -12.40
C ALA A 92 2.58 -9.20 -11.55
N SER A 93 1.36 -8.63 -11.58
CA SER A 93 0.94 -7.52 -10.73
C SER A 93 0.96 -7.93 -9.25
N ALA A 94 0.27 -9.03 -8.89
CA ALA A 94 0.22 -9.52 -7.51
C ALA A 94 1.61 -9.81 -6.92
N LEU A 95 2.49 -10.42 -7.72
CA LEU A 95 3.87 -10.68 -7.33
C LEU A 95 4.72 -9.40 -7.24
N SER A 96 4.46 -8.40 -8.10
CA SER A 96 5.17 -7.12 -8.03
C SER A 96 4.84 -6.40 -6.73
N GLU A 97 3.55 -6.25 -6.41
CA GLU A 97 3.09 -5.63 -5.15
C GLU A 97 3.67 -6.37 -3.95
N PHE A 98 3.64 -7.70 -3.95
CA PHE A 98 4.25 -8.50 -2.88
C PHE A 98 5.76 -8.24 -2.73
N CYS A 99 6.53 -8.27 -3.83
CA CYS A 99 7.97 -8.03 -3.76
C CYS A 99 8.32 -6.61 -3.29
N ILE A 100 7.56 -5.59 -3.72
CA ILE A 100 7.75 -4.21 -3.25
C ILE A 100 7.45 -4.13 -1.76
N THR A 101 6.33 -4.71 -1.33
CA THR A 101 5.92 -4.71 0.07
C THR A 101 6.98 -5.37 0.96
N GLN A 102 7.52 -6.51 0.55
CA GLN A 102 8.60 -7.20 1.28
C GLN A 102 9.88 -6.35 1.36
N HIS A 103 10.24 -5.70 0.25
CA HIS A 103 11.39 -4.80 0.22
C HIS A 103 11.22 -3.64 1.22
N LEU A 104 10.05 -2.99 1.23
CA LEU A 104 9.77 -1.88 2.14
C LEU A 104 9.81 -2.33 3.62
N ILE A 105 9.25 -3.50 3.93
CA ILE A 105 9.34 -4.09 5.27
C ILE A 105 10.80 -4.32 5.67
N SER A 106 11.64 -4.80 4.74
CA SER A 106 13.05 -5.07 5.02
C SER A 106 13.91 -3.81 5.19
N GLU A 107 13.65 -2.76 4.41
CA GLU A 107 14.34 -1.47 4.54
C GLU A 107 13.91 -0.73 5.81
N GLY A 108 12.66 -0.92 6.25
CA GLY A 108 12.15 -0.36 7.50
C GLY A 108 11.91 1.14 7.49
N HIS A 109 12.06 1.82 6.35
CA HIS A 109 11.75 3.25 6.23
C HIS A 109 10.26 3.53 6.33
N ILE A 110 9.41 2.65 5.80
CA ILE A 110 7.96 2.79 5.83
C ILE A 110 7.32 1.43 6.04
N LYS A 111 6.20 1.42 6.77
CA LYS A 111 5.42 0.21 7.03
C LYS A 111 4.27 0.10 6.02
N PRO A 112 4.28 -0.87 5.10
CA PRO A 112 3.10 -1.23 4.32
C PRO A 112 2.23 -2.24 5.10
N TYR A 113 1.05 -2.57 4.59
CA TYR A 113 0.25 -3.68 5.14
C TYR A 113 1.01 -5.00 4.98
N GLN A 114 1.13 -5.76 6.07
CA GLN A 114 1.83 -7.05 6.05
C GLN A 114 1.15 -8.01 5.06
N PRO A 115 1.85 -8.48 4.01
CA PRO A 115 1.29 -9.45 3.09
C PRO A 115 1.20 -10.81 3.80
N LEU A 116 0.05 -11.45 3.67
CA LEU A 116 -0.30 -12.71 4.32
C LEU A 116 -0.27 -13.90 3.37
N GLY A 117 -0.42 -13.67 2.07
CA GLY A 117 -0.40 -14.75 1.08
C GLY A 117 -1.21 -14.44 -0.18
N PHE A 118 -1.53 -15.51 -0.90
CA PHE A 118 -2.27 -15.47 -2.15
C PHE A 118 -3.39 -16.50 -2.17
N LEU A 119 -4.56 -16.11 -2.66
CA LEU A 119 -5.68 -17.00 -2.92
C LEU A 119 -5.87 -17.10 -4.44
N SER A 120 -5.83 -18.33 -4.95
CA SER A 120 -6.09 -18.59 -6.36
C SER A 120 -7.59 -18.74 -6.60
N GLY A 121 -8.15 -17.91 -7.48
CA GLY A 121 -9.50 -18.05 -8.01
C GLY A 121 -9.54 -19.00 -9.20
N ARG A 122 -10.66 -19.03 -9.94
CA ARG A 122 -10.73 -19.78 -11.21
C ARG A 122 -9.97 -19.07 -12.32
N ASP A 123 -10.17 -17.76 -12.42
CA ASP A 123 -9.64 -16.89 -13.46
C ASP A 123 -8.98 -15.62 -12.88
N SER A 124 -8.67 -15.63 -11.58
CA SER A 124 -8.17 -14.45 -10.86
C SER A 124 -7.20 -14.86 -9.78
N ILE A 125 -6.30 -13.94 -9.41
CA ILE A 125 -5.43 -14.10 -8.24
C ILE A 125 -5.77 -13.00 -7.24
N TYR A 126 -5.81 -13.36 -5.97
CA TYR A 126 -6.09 -12.41 -4.89
C TYR A 126 -4.88 -12.34 -3.97
N ALA A 127 -4.43 -11.13 -3.66
CA ALA A 127 -3.44 -10.89 -2.62
C ALA A 127 -4.15 -10.71 -1.27
N LEU A 128 -3.61 -11.34 -0.23
CA LEU A 128 -4.09 -11.19 1.14
C LEU A 128 -3.09 -10.35 1.92
N SER A 129 -3.59 -9.38 2.67
CA SER A 129 -2.80 -8.58 3.61
C SER A 129 -3.51 -8.44 4.96
N ALA A 130 -2.73 -8.14 5.99
CA ALA A 130 -3.27 -7.83 7.31
C ALA A 130 -4.03 -6.50 7.27
N PHE A 131 -5.19 -6.48 7.91
CA PHE A 131 -5.97 -5.26 8.05
C PHE A 131 -5.61 -4.54 9.36
N GLU A 132 -5.33 -3.24 9.27
CA GLU A 132 -5.07 -2.36 10.42
C GLU A 132 -6.26 -1.40 10.60
N GLY A 133 -7.13 -1.68 11.59
CA GLY A 133 -8.35 -0.90 11.81
C GLY A 133 -8.13 0.54 12.26
N ASP A 134 -6.94 0.85 12.80
CA ASP A 134 -6.53 2.20 13.19
C ASP A 134 -5.82 2.97 12.07
N VAL A 135 -5.63 2.38 10.89
CA VAL A 135 -5.06 3.08 9.73
C VAL A 135 -6.17 3.69 8.89
N VAL A 136 -6.06 5.00 8.66
CA VAL A 136 -7.00 5.78 7.85
C VAL A 136 -6.26 6.36 6.64
N SER A 137 -6.87 6.27 5.46
CA SER A 137 -6.36 6.93 4.26
C SER A 137 -6.66 8.43 4.31
N CYS A 138 -5.80 9.22 3.71
CA CYS A 138 -5.84 10.68 3.88
C CYS A 138 -7.03 11.34 3.19
N ASP A 139 -7.55 10.73 2.12
CA ASP A 139 -8.76 11.17 1.41
C ASP A 139 -9.98 11.21 2.32
N THR A 140 -10.09 10.28 3.27
CA THR A 140 -11.19 10.24 4.26
C THR A 140 -11.20 11.42 5.22
N ILE A 141 -10.07 12.11 5.35
CA ILE A 141 -9.90 13.28 6.20
C ILE A 141 -10.22 14.54 5.40
N THR A 142 -9.86 14.54 4.11
CA THR A 142 -10.01 15.68 3.21
C THR A 142 -11.36 15.75 2.51
N ASP A 143 -12.13 14.66 2.48
CA ASP A 143 -13.45 14.58 1.85
C ASP A 143 -14.34 15.78 2.21
N GLY A 144 -14.44 16.73 1.27
CA GLY A 144 -15.21 17.95 1.37
C GLY A 144 -14.81 18.95 2.47
N THR A 145 -13.58 18.89 3.03
CA THR A 145 -13.16 19.83 4.08
C THR A 145 -12.27 20.96 3.57
N ASP A 146 -12.56 22.18 4.04
CA ASP A 146 -11.75 23.38 3.87
C ASP A 146 -10.90 23.70 5.12
N ILE A 147 -10.86 22.79 6.10
CA ILE A 147 -10.20 23.01 7.40
C ILE A 147 -8.68 22.99 7.20
N PRO A 148 -7.96 24.11 7.35
CA PRO A 148 -6.55 24.20 6.98
C PRO A 148 -5.66 23.21 7.75
N LYS A 149 -5.95 22.96 9.03
CA LYS A 149 -5.16 22.00 9.84
C LYS A 149 -5.26 20.55 9.35
N LYS A 150 -6.40 20.16 8.78
CA LYS A 150 -6.59 18.81 8.23
C LYS A 150 -5.81 18.66 6.91
N ILE A 151 -5.93 19.68 6.05
CA ILE A 151 -5.19 19.78 4.78
C ILE A 151 -3.69 19.73 5.04
N GLN A 152 -3.18 20.57 5.95
CA GLN A 152 -1.78 20.57 6.38
C GLN A 152 -1.31 19.18 6.80
N LYS A 153 -2.09 18.48 7.64
CA LYS A 153 -1.74 17.14 8.11
C LYS A 153 -1.63 16.15 6.95
N VAL A 154 -2.57 16.17 6.01
CA VAL A 154 -2.55 15.27 4.85
C VAL A 154 -1.36 15.53 3.94
N LEU A 155 -1.02 16.79 3.68
CA LEU A 155 0.18 17.14 2.91
C LEU A 155 1.45 16.64 3.59
N LEU A 156 1.57 16.82 4.91
CA LEU A 156 2.73 16.33 5.66
C LEU A 156 2.84 14.80 5.62
N VAL A 157 1.73 14.08 5.77
CA VAL A 157 1.69 12.62 5.64
C VAL A 157 2.07 12.18 4.22
N GLY A 158 1.58 12.87 3.19
CA GLY A 158 1.95 12.63 1.80
C GLY A 158 3.45 12.79 1.57
N ALA A 159 4.00 13.91 2.03
CA ALA A 159 5.43 14.21 1.92
C ALA A 159 6.29 13.15 2.60
N ALA A 160 5.93 12.77 3.83
CA ALA A 160 6.63 11.74 4.58
C ALA A 160 6.54 10.37 3.89
N THR A 161 5.34 9.98 3.43
CA THR A 161 5.10 8.70 2.75
C THR A 161 5.97 8.58 1.49
N LEU A 162 5.92 9.58 0.60
CA LEU A 162 6.72 9.56 -0.64
C LEU A 162 8.22 9.64 -0.34
N ALA A 163 8.64 10.46 0.63
CA ALA A 163 10.05 10.52 1.02
C ALA A 163 10.57 9.15 1.46
N MET A 164 9.81 8.41 2.28
CA MET A 164 10.23 7.09 2.78
C MET A 164 10.20 6.00 1.69
N LEU A 165 9.26 6.08 0.74
CA LEU A 165 9.27 5.22 -0.45
C LEU A 165 10.50 5.49 -1.33
N HIS A 166 10.76 6.76 -1.65
CA HIS A 166 11.86 7.14 -2.53
C HIS A 166 13.23 6.86 -1.91
N LYS A 167 13.37 7.02 -0.59
CA LYS A 167 14.55 6.56 0.18
C LYS A 167 14.83 5.08 0.01
N SER A 168 13.76 4.29 -0.10
CA SER A 168 13.84 2.84 -0.31
C SER A 168 14.06 2.47 -1.79
N GLY A 169 14.23 3.45 -2.68
CA GLY A 169 14.40 3.23 -4.12
C GLY A 169 13.14 2.76 -4.83
N VAL A 170 11.96 3.03 -4.25
CA VAL A 170 10.65 2.64 -4.79
C VAL A 170 9.89 3.88 -5.21
N ALA A 171 9.38 3.90 -6.44
CA ALA A 171 8.35 4.84 -6.86
C ALA A 171 6.97 4.21 -6.61
N HIS A 172 6.01 5.02 -6.19
CA HIS A 172 4.63 4.60 -5.96
C HIS A 172 3.93 4.25 -7.27
N GLY A 173 4.11 5.07 -8.33
CA GLY A 173 3.51 4.88 -9.66
C GLY A 173 2.02 5.20 -9.74
N ASP A 174 1.41 5.62 -8.65
CA ASP A 174 0.03 6.13 -8.54
C ASP A 174 -0.07 7.01 -7.28
N ALA A 175 0.89 7.91 -7.11
CA ALA A 175 0.97 8.76 -5.91
C ALA A 175 -0.21 9.75 -5.90
N GLN A 176 -1.12 9.57 -4.94
CA GLN A 176 -2.32 10.39 -4.74
C GLN A 176 -2.67 10.41 -3.24
N ILE A 177 -3.46 11.39 -2.79
CA ILE A 177 -3.90 11.49 -1.38
C ILE A 177 -4.55 10.19 -0.89
N LYS A 178 -5.43 9.58 -1.70
CA LYS A 178 -6.13 8.33 -1.35
C LYS A 178 -5.18 7.13 -1.11
N ASN A 179 -3.97 7.17 -1.67
CA ASN A 179 -2.97 6.10 -1.55
C ASN A 179 -1.94 6.38 -0.45
N THR A 180 -2.18 7.41 0.37
CA THR A 180 -1.39 7.72 1.56
C THR A 180 -2.25 7.59 2.81
N ALA A 181 -1.70 7.00 3.86
CA ALA A 181 -2.43 6.72 5.08
C ALA A 181 -1.54 6.87 6.31
N PHE A 182 -2.14 6.90 7.49
CA PHE A 182 -1.42 6.86 8.75
C PHE A 182 -2.24 6.16 9.85
N SER A 183 -1.55 5.65 10.87
CA SER A 183 -2.20 5.12 12.06
C SER A 183 -2.70 6.28 12.94
N VAL A 184 -3.99 6.32 13.27
CA VAL A 184 -4.53 7.29 14.22
C VAL A 184 -4.04 7.07 15.65
N LYS A 185 -3.48 5.88 15.96
CA LYS A 185 -2.93 5.55 17.28
C LYS A 185 -1.47 5.99 17.42
N THR A 186 -0.62 5.70 16.43
CA THR A 186 0.82 5.98 16.52
C THR A 186 1.24 7.23 15.78
N GLY A 187 0.43 7.70 14.83
CA GLY A 187 0.77 8.79 13.91
C GLY A 187 1.68 8.36 12.75
N GLU A 188 2.16 7.11 12.74
CA GLU A 188 3.06 6.59 11.71
C GLU A 188 2.36 6.44 10.37
N GLU A 189 3.07 6.78 9.31
CA GLU A 189 2.59 6.71 7.94
C GLU A 189 2.53 5.27 7.42
N ARG A 190 1.71 5.09 6.38
CA ARG A 190 1.53 3.86 5.61
C ARG A 190 1.47 4.23 4.14
N ALA A 191 2.25 3.54 3.32
CA ALA A 191 1.99 3.49 1.88
C ALA A 191 0.98 2.38 1.63
N ILE A 192 -0.10 2.70 0.93
CA ILE A 192 -1.20 1.79 0.62
C ILE A 192 -1.44 1.78 -0.89
N ASP A 193 -2.06 0.70 -1.38
CA ASP A 193 -2.22 0.46 -2.82
C ASP A 193 -0.92 0.50 -3.63
N LEU A 194 -0.04 -0.45 -3.37
CA LEU A 194 1.27 -0.58 -4.03
C LEU A 194 1.19 -1.32 -5.38
N THR A 195 0.02 -1.39 -6.02
CA THR A 195 -0.19 -2.14 -7.28
C THR A 195 0.71 -1.63 -8.39
N SER A 196 0.80 -0.31 -8.51
CA SER A 196 1.55 0.39 -9.56
C SER A 196 3.00 0.62 -9.19
N SER A 197 3.42 0.23 -7.98
CA SER A 197 4.75 0.55 -7.47
C SER A 197 5.84 -0.30 -8.09
N TYR A 198 7.02 0.32 -8.24
CA TYR A 198 8.16 -0.31 -8.87
C TYR A 198 9.49 0.22 -8.32
N PHE A 199 10.54 -0.59 -8.47
CA PHE A 199 11.90 -0.17 -8.13
C PHE A 199 12.41 0.88 -9.12
N ASP A 200 12.58 2.12 -8.68
CA ASP A 200 13.03 3.21 -9.53
C ASP A 200 14.55 3.37 -9.47
N LYS A 201 15.22 2.70 -10.41
CA LYS A 201 16.68 2.81 -10.56
C LYS A 201 17.13 4.12 -11.20
N SER A 202 16.21 4.89 -11.79
CA SER A 202 16.52 6.07 -12.61
C SER A 202 16.26 7.39 -11.92
N GLY A 203 15.45 7.39 -10.86
CA GLY A 203 14.96 8.60 -10.20
C GLY A 203 13.88 9.35 -10.98
N ARG A 204 13.34 8.77 -12.08
CA ARG A 204 12.26 9.39 -12.86
C ARG A 204 10.92 9.24 -12.16
N GLY A 205 10.66 8.07 -11.57
CA GLY A 205 9.43 7.80 -10.84
C GLY A 205 9.22 8.75 -9.66
N ILE A 206 10.32 9.22 -9.05
CA ILE A 206 10.27 10.27 -8.03
C ILE A 206 9.57 11.53 -8.53
N ILE A 207 9.88 11.98 -9.75
CA ILE A 207 9.29 13.20 -10.31
C ILE A 207 7.83 12.96 -10.67
N ASP A 208 7.56 11.82 -11.32
CA ASP A 208 6.21 11.41 -11.73
C ASP A 208 5.27 11.31 -10.51
N ASP A 209 5.75 10.75 -9.39
CA ASP A 209 4.99 10.66 -8.14
C ASP A 209 4.70 12.05 -7.54
N MET A 210 5.69 12.96 -7.54
CA MET A 210 5.49 14.32 -7.03
C MET A 210 4.47 15.08 -7.88
N HIS A 211 4.52 14.94 -9.21
CA HIS A 211 3.52 15.55 -10.11
C HIS A 211 2.14 14.95 -9.93
N SER A 212 2.00 13.62 -9.96
CA SER A 212 0.72 12.93 -9.74
C SER A 212 0.07 13.36 -8.41
N TYR A 213 0.85 13.44 -7.34
CA TYR A 213 0.32 13.80 -6.02
C TYR A 213 -0.22 15.23 -5.98
N ILE A 214 0.49 16.17 -6.62
CA ILE A 214 0.12 17.58 -6.63
C ILE A 214 -1.03 17.86 -7.59
N ASP A 215 -0.97 17.30 -8.81
CA ASP A 215 -1.96 17.53 -9.86
C ASP A 215 -3.34 16.99 -9.46
N THR A 216 -3.38 15.99 -8.57
CA THR A 216 -4.62 15.39 -8.05
C THR A 216 -5.10 16.01 -6.74
N LEU A 217 -4.37 16.94 -6.12
CA LEU A 217 -4.86 17.63 -4.90
C LEU A 217 -6.25 18.26 -5.07
N PRO A 218 -6.60 18.90 -6.21
CA PRO A 218 -7.93 19.48 -6.41
C PRO A 218 -9.09 18.47 -6.37
N ASP A 219 -8.82 17.18 -6.61
CA ASP A 219 -9.83 16.14 -6.56
C ASP A 219 -10.24 15.82 -5.10
N TYR A 220 -9.37 16.11 -4.13
CA TYR A 220 -9.57 15.73 -2.72
C TYR A 220 -9.69 16.94 -1.79
N ILE A 221 -9.23 18.12 -2.18
CA ILE A 221 -9.13 19.31 -1.32
C ILE A 221 -9.82 20.50 -1.98
N SER A 222 -10.70 21.15 -1.20
CA SER A 222 -11.37 22.39 -1.60
C SER A 222 -11.27 23.44 -0.49
N PRO A 223 -10.90 24.71 -0.78
CA PRO A 223 -10.57 25.25 -2.10
C PRO A 223 -9.20 24.80 -2.62
N THR A 224 -8.93 25.04 -3.90
CA THR A 224 -7.60 24.83 -4.50
C THR A 224 -6.53 25.57 -3.69
N LEU A 225 -5.45 24.86 -3.37
CA LEU A 225 -4.35 25.39 -2.57
C LEU A 225 -3.45 26.29 -3.41
N GLY A 226 -2.93 27.35 -2.79
CA GLY A 226 -1.89 28.17 -3.41
C GLY A 226 -0.52 27.49 -3.35
N ASN A 227 0.34 27.77 -4.33
CA ASN A 227 1.64 27.11 -4.49
C ASN A 227 2.53 27.21 -3.25
N LYS A 228 2.53 28.37 -2.57
CA LYS A 228 3.27 28.56 -1.32
C LYS A 228 2.84 27.58 -0.21
N TYR A 229 1.56 27.23 -0.17
CA TYR A 229 1.03 26.29 0.83
C TYR A 229 1.48 24.85 0.55
N ILE A 230 1.51 24.47 -0.73
CA ILE A 230 2.05 23.18 -1.19
C ILE A 230 3.55 23.13 -0.94
N GLU A 231 4.27 24.22 -1.21
CA GLU A 231 5.71 24.33 -0.94
C GLU A 231 6.01 24.11 0.56
N GLU A 232 5.33 24.85 1.44
CA GLU A 232 5.56 24.82 2.88
C GLU A 232 5.20 23.47 3.55
N TYR A 233 4.12 22.82 3.11
CA TYR A 233 3.59 21.62 3.79
C TYR A 233 3.77 20.30 3.06
N PHE A 234 4.22 20.33 1.81
CA PHE A 234 4.51 19.11 1.03
C PHE A 234 5.96 19.09 0.53
N ILE A 235 6.39 20.09 -0.25
CA ILE A 235 7.70 20.07 -0.93
C ILE A 235 8.86 20.21 0.05
N ASP A 236 8.86 21.24 0.89
CA ASP A 236 9.94 21.50 1.84
C ASP A 236 10.09 20.35 2.86
N PRO A 237 9.02 19.83 3.47
CA PRO A 237 9.09 18.64 4.32
C PRO A 237 9.65 17.43 3.58
N TYR A 238 9.19 17.17 2.35
CA TYR A 238 9.71 16.07 1.53
C TYR A 238 11.21 16.21 1.29
N LEU A 239 11.68 17.38 0.81
CA LEU A 239 13.08 17.66 0.52
C LEU A 239 13.97 17.52 1.77
N SER A 240 13.48 18.02 2.91
CA SER A 240 14.15 17.86 4.20
C SER A 240 14.31 16.39 4.58
N LEU A 241 13.28 15.58 4.37
CA LEU A 241 13.32 14.17 4.71
C LEU A 241 14.29 13.40 3.82
N VAL A 242 14.30 13.64 2.50
CA VAL A 242 15.16 12.91 1.55
C VAL A 242 16.61 13.40 1.50
N ALA A 243 16.95 14.44 2.27
CA ALA A 243 18.30 14.97 2.35
C ALA A 243 19.32 13.88 2.72
N GLY A 244 20.36 13.74 1.90
CA GLY A 244 21.40 12.72 2.07
C GLY A 244 21.05 11.32 1.56
N ALA A 245 19.76 11.02 1.34
CA ALA A 245 19.34 9.75 0.75
C ALA A 245 19.21 9.81 -0.77
N LEU A 246 18.72 10.93 -1.31
CA LEU A 246 18.68 11.18 -2.75
C LEU A 246 19.89 12.02 -3.19
N SER A 247 20.35 11.80 -4.41
CA SER A 247 21.41 12.63 -5.01
C SER A 247 20.95 14.08 -5.13
N LYS A 248 21.90 15.02 -5.08
CA LYS A 248 21.59 16.45 -5.23
C LYS A 248 20.85 16.74 -6.54
N LYS A 249 21.21 16.05 -7.63
CA LYS A 249 20.52 16.12 -8.92
C LYS A 249 19.04 15.74 -8.83
N GLN A 250 18.70 14.68 -8.08
CA GLN A 250 17.30 14.26 -7.89
C GLN A 250 16.53 15.28 -7.05
N GLN A 251 17.11 15.76 -5.95
CA GLN A 251 16.50 16.80 -5.11
C GLN A 251 16.23 18.08 -5.91
N ASP A 252 17.21 18.53 -6.70
CA ASP A 252 17.07 19.72 -7.55
C ASP A 252 16.04 19.49 -8.67
N SER A 253 15.87 18.26 -9.15
CA SER A 253 14.83 17.95 -10.14
C SER A 253 13.44 18.03 -9.54
N VAL A 254 13.22 17.54 -8.31
CA VAL A 254 11.95 17.71 -7.60
C VAL A 254 11.65 19.19 -7.42
N HIS A 255 12.60 19.94 -6.86
CA HIS A 255 12.44 21.37 -6.63
C HIS A 255 12.16 22.16 -7.93
N ARG A 256 12.80 21.82 -9.05
CA ARG A 256 12.50 22.47 -10.35
C ARG A 256 11.14 22.07 -10.92
N ALA A 257 10.77 20.80 -10.78
CA ALA A 257 9.53 20.26 -11.30
C ALA A 257 8.31 20.87 -10.59
N THR A 258 8.46 21.25 -9.32
CA THR A 258 7.40 21.79 -8.47
C THR A 258 7.41 23.32 -8.39
N ASN A 259 8.51 23.99 -8.75
CA ASN A 259 8.56 25.46 -8.84
C ASN A 259 7.82 26.05 -10.06
N ASN A 260 7.42 25.21 -11.02
CA ASN A 260 6.63 25.63 -12.19
C ASN A 260 5.13 25.34 -12.02
N LEU A 261 4.72 24.91 -10.83
CA LEU A 261 3.32 24.85 -10.40
C LEU A 261 2.80 26.26 -10.15
#